data_AF-A0A6A4GQ30-F1
#
_entry.id   AF-A0A6A4GQ30-F1
#
_cell.length_a   1.000
_cell.length_b   1.000
_cell.length_c   1.000
_cell.angle_alpha   90.00
_cell.angle_beta   90.00
_cell.angle_gamma   90.00
#
_symmetry.space_group_name_H-M   'P 1'
#
loop_
_entity.id
_entity.type
_entity.pdbx_description
1 polymer ?
#
loop_
_entity_poly.entity_id
_entity_poly.type
_entity_poly.pdbx_seq_one_letter_code
_entity_poly.pdbx_strand_id
1 'polypeptide(L)'
;MTSDIYAPCPPLKLCFQPSDFKGCPTGQTLPAEFQVDVTRLRDPTYCKPRQIFYGFGLNIQDFIDYHQKYQLPSPLPTETRSGRWTRMMDQVLEDLCNACDFDLRLVLPVSVEYCCMLSLYDSHTIVAKKLEDNEEQEVIQIIRERLVRVLTSQNARWFYSYIEK
;
A
#
# COMPACT_ATOMS: atom_id res chain seq x y z
N MET A 1 33.70 3.45 -3.41
CA MET A 1 33.04 3.66 -2.10
C MET A 1 31.75 2.88 -2.13
N THR A 2 31.67 1.78 -1.39
CA THR A 2 30.44 1.00 -1.21
C THR A 2 29.47 1.82 -0.38
N SER A 3 28.49 2.46 -1.04
CA SER A 3 27.38 3.11 -0.35
C SER A 3 26.64 2.06 0.45
N ASP A 4 26.60 2.20 1.78
CA ASP A 4 25.73 1.39 2.64
C ASP A 4 24.31 1.43 2.07
N ILE A 5 23.81 0.25 1.70
CA ILE A 5 22.51 0.10 1.03
C ILE A 5 21.35 0.27 2.02
N TYR A 6 21.63 0.15 3.32
CA TYR A 6 20.67 0.28 4.42
C TYR A 6 20.75 1.66 5.10
N ALA A 7 21.51 2.60 4.54
CA ALA A 7 21.59 3.95 5.07
C ALA A 7 20.18 4.59 5.16
N PRO A 8 19.79 5.14 6.33
CA PRO A 8 18.43 5.62 6.56
C PRO A 8 17.94 6.58 5.49
N CYS A 9 16.65 6.47 5.16
CA CYS A 9 16.02 7.42 4.25
C CYS A 9 15.89 8.79 4.94
N PRO A 10 16.36 9.90 4.35
CA PRO A 10 16.01 11.22 4.83
C PRO A 10 14.48 11.39 4.79
N PRO A 11 13.90 12.18 5.71
CA PRO A 11 12.46 12.41 5.71
C PRO A 11 12.04 12.98 4.36
N LEU A 12 11.08 12.30 3.72
CA LEU A 12 10.49 12.78 2.49
C LEU A 12 9.69 14.04 2.80
N LYS A 13 9.92 15.11 2.03
CA LYS A 13 9.01 16.26 2.02
C LYS A 13 7.72 15.83 1.33
N LEU A 14 6.74 15.42 2.13
CA LEU A 14 5.39 15.17 1.64
C LEU A 14 4.74 16.53 1.31
N CYS A 15 4.21 16.65 0.09
CA CYS A 15 3.65 17.91 -0.41
C CYS A 15 2.14 18.05 -0.13
N PHE A 16 1.56 17.11 0.63
CA PHE A 16 0.13 17.07 0.90
C PHE A 16 -0.22 17.88 2.14
N GLN A 17 -1.41 18.48 2.13
CA GLN A 17 -1.98 19.19 3.26
C GLN A 17 -3.12 18.37 3.88
N PRO A 18 -3.46 18.57 5.16
CA PRO A 18 -4.60 17.90 5.80
C PRO A 18 -5.92 17.98 5.01
N SER A 19 -6.14 19.06 4.25
CA SER A 19 -7.29 19.23 3.37
C SER A 19 -7.41 18.18 2.27
N ASP A 20 -6.27 17.63 1.81
CA ASP A 20 -6.23 16.67 0.70
C ASP A 20 -6.80 15.29 1.08
N PHE A 21 -6.96 15.04 2.39
CA PHE A 21 -7.56 13.82 2.94
C PHE A 21 -9.06 13.96 3.22
N LYS A 22 -9.63 15.17 3.08
CA LYS A 22 -11.02 15.43 3.45
C LYS A 22 -11.96 14.53 2.63
N GLY A 23 -12.82 13.80 3.32
CA GLY A 23 -13.76 12.85 2.72
C GLY A 23 -13.22 11.44 2.48
N CYS A 24 -11.97 11.15 2.85
CA CYS A 24 -11.48 9.77 2.84
C CYS A 24 -12.18 8.98 3.96
N PRO A 25 -12.74 7.78 3.67
CA PRO A 25 -13.46 7.01 4.68
C PRO A 25 -12.56 6.56 5.83
N THR A 26 -13.09 6.63 7.06
CA THR A 26 -12.37 6.21 8.28
C THR A 26 -12.78 4.82 8.77
N GLY A 27 -13.92 4.30 8.32
CA GLY A 27 -14.40 2.95 8.65
C GLY A 27 -13.84 1.87 7.72
N GLN A 28 -14.01 0.60 8.08
CA GLN A 28 -13.61 -0.54 7.23
C GLN A 28 -14.54 -0.72 6.03
N THR A 29 -15.84 -0.45 6.22
CA THR A 29 -16.85 -0.57 5.16
C THR A 29 -16.67 0.49 4.08
N LEU A 30 -16.73 0.07 2.82
CA LEU A 30 -16.71 0.98 1.67
C LEU A 30 -18.02 1.80 1.61
N PRO A 31 -17.97 3.14 1.72
CA PRO A 31 -19.16 3.97 1.62
C PRO A 31 -19.81 3.94 0.24
N ALA A 32 -21.12 4.15 0.18
CA ALA A 32 -21.92 4.00 -1.04
C ALA A 32 -21.46 4.92 -2.19
N GLU A 33 -20.96 6.13 -1.87
CA GLU A 33 -20.45 7.08 -2.84
C GLU A 33 -19.18 6.61 -3.57
N PHE A 34 -18.50 5.60 -3.04
CA PHE A 34 -17.30 4.99 -3.65
C PHE A 34 -17.58 3.63 -4.29
N GLN A 35 -18.82 3.13 -4.20
CA GLN A 35 -19.21 1.85 -4.80
C GLN A 35 -19.47 2.00 -6.30
N VAL A 36 -18.89 1.09 -7.08
CA VAL A 36 -19.13 1.04 -8.51
C VAL A 36 -20.50 0.43 -8.79
N ASP A 37 -21.30 1.12 -9.59
CA ASP A 37 -22.56 0.59 -10.10
C ASP A 37 -22.26 -0.33 -11.29
N VAL A 38 -22.18 -1.62 -11.00
CA VAL A 38 -21.87 -2.67 -11.97
C VAL A 38 -22.89 -2.68 -13.11
N THR A 39 -24.15 -2.33 -12.85
CA THR A 39 -25.22 -2.34 -13.86
C THR A 39 -25.04 -1.23 -14.90
N ARG A 40 -24.42 -0.12 -14.49
CA ARG A 40 -24.17 1.05 -15.33
C ARG A 40 -22.79 1.04 -15.99
N LEU A 41 -21.95 0.02 -15.78
CA LEU A 41 -20.63 -0.04 -16.40
C LEU A 41 -20.64 0.00 -17.94
N ARG A 42 -21.77 -0.38 -18.57
CA ARG A 42 -21.95 -0.32 -20.04
C ARG A 42 -22.55 1.01 -20.52
N ASP A 43 -23.01 1.86 -19.61
CA ASP A 43 -23.57 3.17 -19.92
C ASP A 43 -22.41 4.14 -20.22
N PRO A 44 -22.31 4.68 -21.45
CA PRO A 44 -21.23 5.60 -21.82
C PRO A 44 -21.28 6.94 -21.07
N THR A 45 -22.40 7.26 -20.41
CA THR A 45 -22.56 8.46 -19.58
C THR A 45 -22.21 8.23 -18.11
N TYR A 46 -21.90 6.99 -17.72
CA TYR A 46 -21.56 6.66 -16.35
C TYR A 46 -20.13 7.09 -16.00
N CYS A 47 -20.02 8.05 -15.09
CA CYS A 47 -18.76 8.41 -14.46
C CYS A 47 -18.55 7.53 -13.23
N LYS A 48 -17.49 6.71 -13.24
CA LYS A 48 -17.11 5.91 -12.06
C LYS A 48 -16.77 6.84 -10.88
N PRO A 49 -17.08 6.42 -9.64
CA PRO A 49 -16.65 7.17 -8.47
C PRO A 49 -15.13 7.19 -8.38
N ARG A 50 -14.58 8.14 -7.62
CA ARG A 50 -13.14 8.21 -7.35
C ARG A 50 -12.66 6.89 -6.75
N GLN A 51 -11.54 6.37 -7.22
CA GLN A 51 -10.97 5.14 -6.69
C GLN A 51 -10.27 5.40 -5.35
N ILE A 52 -10.53 4.54 -4.36
CA ILE A 52 -9.85 4.53 -3.07
C ILE A 52 -9.32 3.13 -2.78
N PHE A 53 -8.32 3.06 -1.92
CA PHE A 53 -7.57 1.83 -1.63
C PHE A 53 -7.64 1.54 -0.14
N TYR A 54 -7.88 0.28 0.23
CA TYR A 54 -7.91 -0.18 1.61
C TYR A 54 -6.63 -0.94 1.94
N GLY A 55 -5.99 -0.61 3.06
CA GLY A 55 -4.78 -1.28 3.49
C GLY A 55 -3.96 -0.49 4.52
N PHE A 56 -2.65 -0.69 4.52
CA PHE A 56 -1.73 -0.17 5.52
C PHE A 56 -0.81 0.90 4.94
N GLY A 57 -0.57 1.97 5.71
CA GLY A 57 0.39 3.00 5.34
C GLY A 57 1.81 2.61 5.77
N LEU A 58 2.78 2.79 4.89
CA LEU A 58 4.19 2.43 5.08
C LEU A 58 5.13 3.57 4.66
N ASN A 59 6.32 3.59 5.24
CA ASN A 59 7.43 4.47 4.89
C ASN A 59 8.59 3.68 4.27
N ILE A 60 9.46 4.34 3.50
CA ILE A 60 10.63 3.69 2.87
C ILE A 60 11.47 2.91 3.90
N GLN A 61 11.63 3.45 5.11
CA GLN A 61 12.39 2.79 6.16
C GLN A 61 11.81 1.43 6.55
N ASP A 62 10.49 1.26 6.47
CA ASP A 62 9.82 -0.01 6.80
C ASP A 62 10.23 -1.11 5.81
N PHE A 63 10.37 -0.78 4.54
CA PHE A 63 10.85 -1.70 3.50
C PHE A 63 12.33 -2.02 3.68
N ILE A 64 13.16 -1.03 4.04
CA ILE A 64 14.59 -1.23 4.32
C ILE A 64 14.77 -2.18 5.50
N ASP A 65 14.06 -1.94 6.61
CA ASP A 65 14.11 -2.75 7.82
C ASP A 65 13.63 -4.19 7.53
N TYR A 66 12.55 -4.35 6.75
CA TYR A 66 12.07 -5.65 6.31
C TYR A 66 13.11 -6.37 5.47
N HIS A 67 13.60 -5.73 4.41
CA HIS A 67 14.57 -6.29 3.48
C HIS A 67 15.81 -6.78 4.22
N GLN A 68 16.29 -6.01 5.20
CA GLN A 68 17.42 -6.39 6.05
C GLN A 68 17.09 -7.58 6.97
N LYS A 69 15.93 -7.54 7.65
CA LYS A 69 15.48 -8.60 8.58
C LYS A 69 15.37 -9.96 7.90
N TYR A 70 14.81 -9.99 6.70
CA TYR A 70 14.57 -11.21 5.93
C TYR A 70 15.70 -11.53 4.93
N GLN A 71 16.78 -10.75 4.94
CA GLN A 71 17.98 -10.96 4.12
C GLN A 71 17.66 -11.13 2.63
N LEU A 72 16.76 -10.29 2.11
CA LEU A 72 16.36 -10.33 0.71
C LEU A 72 17.55 -10.01 -0.22
N PRO A 73 17.51 -10.45 -1.50
CA PRO A 73 18.64 -10.29 -2.41
C PRO A 73 19.02 -8.83 -2.60
N SER A 74 20.29 -8.50 -2.33
CA SER A 74 20.74 -7.10 -2.42
C SER A 74 20.58 -6.53 -3.84
N PRO A 75 20.10 -5.29 -3.98
CA PRO A 75 20.02 -4.63 -5.28
C PRO A 75 21.41 -4.40 -5.88
N LEU A 76 21.47 -4.26 -7.20
CA LEU A 76 22.75 -4.18 -7.92
C LEU A 76 23.56 -2.92 -7.52
N PRO A 77 24.90 -3.01 -7.42
CA PRO A 77 25.74 -1.88 -6.97
C PRO A 77 25.68 -0.66 -7.88
N THR A 78 25.30 -0.84 -9.15
CA THR A 78 25.24 0.20 -10.18
C THR A 78 23.95 1.02 -10.14
N GLU A 79 22.97 0.60 -9.33
CA GLU A 79 21.69 1.31 -9.23
C GLU A 79 21.86 2.63 -8.47
N THR A 80 21.16 3.67 -8.94
CA THR A 80 21.02 4.92 -8.19
C THR A 80 20.38 4.62 -6.83
N ARG A 81 20.53 5.54 -5.86
CA ARG A 81 19.92 5.35 -4.53
C ARG A 81 18.39 5.14 -4.61
N SER A 82 17.71 5.90 -5.46
CA SER A 82 16.27 5.73 -5.70
C SER A 82 15.95 4.40 -6.37
N GLY A 83 16.75 3.98 -7.37
CA GLY A 83 16.58 2.67 -8.02
C GLY A 83 16.71 1.52 -7.04
N ARG A 84 17.70 1.57 -6.14
CA ARG A 84 17.88 0.57 -5.08
C ARG A 84 16.67 0.49 -4.16
N TRP A 85 16.09 1.62 -3.76
CA TRP A 85 14.88 1.62 -2.93
C TRP A 85 13.68 1.05 -3.65
N THR A 86 13.44 1.44 -4.91
CA THR A 86 12.36 0.86 -5.71
C THR A 86 12.50 -0.65 -5.77
N ARG A 87 13.70 -1.15 -6.05
CA ARG A 87 13.96 -2.58 -6.12
C ARG A 87 13.75 -3.30 -4.79
N MET A 88 14.20 -2.71 -3.67
CA MET A 88 13.94 -3.25 -2.33
C MET A 88 12.44 -3.29 -2.03
N MET A 89 11.69 -2.24 -2.38
CA MET A 89 10.23 -2.19 -2.19
C MET A 89 9.53 -3.29 -3.01
N ASP A 90 9.94 -3.48 -4.26
CA ASP A 90 9.40 -4.54 -5.13
C ASP A 90 9.67 -5.95 -4.56
N GLN A 91 10.89 -6.19 -4.08
CA GLN A 91 11.27 -7.47 -3.47
C GLN A 91 10.49 -7.76 -2.17
N VAL A 92 10.30 -6.73 -1.33
CA VAL A 92 9.49 -6.85 -0.11
C VAL A 92 8.02 -7.11 -0.46
N LEU A 93 7.49 -6.45 -1.48
CA LEU A 93 6.13 -6.68 -1.95
C LEU A 93 5.97 -8.13 -2.44
N GLU A 94 6.88 -8.61 -3.28
CA GLU A 94 6.87 -9.98 -3.80
C GLU A 94 6.94 -11.01 -2.67
N ASP A 95 7.85 -10.84 -1.71
CA ASP A 95 7.98 -11.74 -0.56
C ASP A 95 6.72 -11.73 0.33
N LEU A 96 6.09 -10.56 0.51
CA LEU A 96 4.81 -10.46 1.21
C LEU A 96 3.68 -11.17 0.46
N CYS A 97 3.54 -10.94 -0.85
CA CYS A 97 2.53 -11.60 -1.67
C CYS A 97 2.66 -13.13 -1.60
N ASN A 98 3.89 -13.63 -1.70
CA ASN A 98 4.18 -15.06 -1.58
C ASN A 98 3.87 -15.61 -0.18
N ALA A 99 4.11 -14.81 0.85
CA ALA A 99 3.89 -15.22 2.24
C ALA A 99 2.40 -15.39 2.58
N CYS A 100 1.55 -14.52 2.05
CA CYS A 100 0.12 -14.51 2.33
C CYS A 100 -0.71 -15.15 1.21
N ASP A 101 -0.08 -15.64 0.15
CA ASP A 101 -0.72 -16.15 -1.08
C ASP A 101 -1.79 -15.18 -1.62
N PHE A 102 -1.45 -13.88 -1.66
CA PHE A 102 -2.38 -12.82 -2.04
C PHE A 102 -1.70 -11.70 -2.83
N ASP A 103 -2.37 -11.19 -3.88
CA ASP A 103 -1.87 -10.12 -4.75
C ASP A 103 -2.00 -8.75 -4.06
N LEU A 104 -1.02 -8.42 -3.21
CA LEU A 104 -0.88 -7.11 -2.59
C LEU A 104 -0.38 -6.08 -3.60
N ARG A 105 -0.76 -4.81 -3.39
CA ARG A 105 -0.34 -3.72 -4.28
C ARG A 105 0.33 -2.60 -3.52
N LEU A 106 1.41 -2.08 -4.08
CA LEU A 106 2.03 -0.85 -3.61
C LEU A 106 1.36 0.35 -4.29
N VAL A 107 0.83 1.27 -3.48
CA VAL A 107 0.17 2.50 -3.92
C VAL A 107 0.87 3.70 -3.29
N LEU A 108 0.86 4.84 -3.97
CA LEU A 108 1.31 6.11 -3.40
C LEU A 108 0.09 6.80 -2.77
N PRO A 109 -0.08 6.75 -1.44
CA PRO A 109 -1.23 7.37 -0.81
C PRO A 109 -1.07 8.89 -0.85
N VAL A 110 -2.18 9.59 -0.99
CA VAL A 110 -2.27 10.96 -0.49
C VAL A 110 -2.19 10.82 1.03
N SER A 111 -1.01 11.08 1.62
CA SER A 111 -0.80 11.07 3.08
C SER A 111 0.32 12.03 3.52
N VAL A 112 0.19 12.64 4.71
CA VAL A 112 1.29 13.35 5.40
C VAL A 112 2.11 12.43 6.31
N GLU A 113 1.66 11.20 6.53
CA GLU A 113 2.27 10.25 7.48
C GLU A 113 3.05 9.14 6.77
N TYR A 114 2.62 8.77 5.56
CA TYR A 114 3.13 7.61 4.84
C TYR A 114 3.49 8.00 3.40
N CYS A 115 4.64 7.53 2.93
CA CYS A 115 5.02 7.73 1.53
C CYS A 115 4.49 6.63 0.60
N CYS A 116 4.13 5.47 1.16
CA CYS A 116 3.61 4.33 0.43
C CYS A 116 2.45 3.70 1.19
N MET A 117 1.69 2.87 0.49
CA MET A 117 0.59 2.10 1.03
C MET A 117 0.67 0.69 0.47
N LEU A 118 0.52 -0.30 1.34
CA LEU A 118 0.24 -1.67 0.97
C LEU A 118 -1.28 -1.87 0.92
N SER A 119 -1.83 -1.97 -0.28
CA SER A 119 -3.26 -2.11 -0.54
C SER A 119 -3.64 -3.59 -0.65
N LEU A 120 -4.70 -3.95 0.08
CA LEU A 120 -5.41 -5.22 -0.05
C LEU A 120 -6.50 -5.12 -1.12
N TYR A 121 -7.27 -4.03 -1.08
CA TYR A 121 -8.40 -3.83 -1.97
C TYR A 121 -8.41 -2.45 -2.60
N ASP A 122 -9.02 -2.37 -3.78
CA ASP A 122 -9.43 -1.12 -4.40
C ASP A 122 -10.96 -1.07 -4.50
N SER A 123 -11.55 0.12 -4.32
CA SER A 123 -13.01 0.30 -4.25
C SER A 123 -13.75 -0.12 -5.51
N HIS A 124 -13.07 -0.15 -6.66
CA HIS A 124 -13.71 -0.51 -7.94
C HIS A 124 -13.81 -2.02 -8.14
N THR A 125 -12.90 -2.79 -7.55
CA THR A 125 -12.87 -4.26 -7.72
C THR A 125 -13.17 -5.04 -6.45
N ILE A 126 -13.32 -4.39 -5.29
CA ILE A 126 -13.56 -5.07 -4.01
C ILE A 126 -14.74 -6.04 -4.07
N VAL A 127 -15.83 -5.71 -4.78
CA VAL A 127 -17.00 -6.60 -4.91
C VAL A 127 -16.66 -7.95 -5.55
N ALA A 128 -15.65 -8.00 -6.42
CA ALA A 128 -15.23 -9.22 -7.11
C ALA A 128 -14.00 -9.90 -6.48
N LYS A 129 -13.23 -9.18 -5.66
CA LYS A 129 -11.92 -9.61 -5.16
C LYS A 129 -11.82 -9.69 -3.64
N LYS A 130 -12.86 -9.28 -2.91
CA LYS A 130 -12.84 -9.33 -1.45
C LYS A 130 -12.72 -10.78 -1.01
N LEU A 131 -11.77 -11.04 -0.13
CA LEU A 131 -11.61 -12.32 0.54
C LEU A 131 -12.78 -12.59 1.49
N GLU A 132 -13.00 -13.85 1.82
CA GLU A 132 -13.85 -14.21 2.95
C GLU A 132 -13.24 -13.68 4.26
N ASP A 133 -14.07 -13.41 5.27
CA ASP A 133 -13.62 -12.72 6.48
C ASP A 133 -12.47 -13.47 7.21
N ASN A 134 -12.44 -14.80 7.15
CA ASN A 134 -11.37 -15.62 7.73
C ASN A 134 -10.05 -15.53 6.92
N GLU A 135 -10.14 -15.56 5.59
CA GLU A 135 -8.99 -15.43 4.68
C GLU A 135 -8.38 -14.02 4.79
N GLU A 136 -9.22 -12.98 4.85
CA GLU A 136 -8.76 -11.61 5.06
C GLU A 136 -8.03 -11.46 6.40
N GLN A 137 -8.57 -12.06 7.47
CA GLN A 137 -7.93 -12.05 8.78
C GLN A 137 -6.57 -12.75 8.77
N GLU A 138 -6.44 -13.87 8.06
CA GLU A 138 -5.18 -14.60 7.91
C GLU A 138 -4.14 -13.76 7.16
N VAL A 139 -4.52 -13.15 6.03
CA VAL A 139 -3.64 -12.24 5.27
C VAL A 139 -3.18 -11.06 6.13
N ILE A 140 -4.12 -10.40 6.84
CA ILE A 140 -3.79 -9.29 7.73
C ILE A 140 -2.84 -9.73 8.84
N GLN A 141 -3.06 -10.91 9.41
CA GLN A 141 -2.22 -11.45 10.48
C GLN A 141 -0.80 -11.72 9.98
N ILE A 142 -0.63 -12.34 8.81
CA ILE A 142 0.69 -12.59 8.20
C ILE A 142 1.42 -11.26 7.93
N ILE A 143 0.72 -10.27 7.38
CA ILE A 143 1.30 -8.95 7.11
C ILE A 143 1.75 -8.30 8.43
N ARG A 144 0.93 -8.35 9.49
CA ARG A 144 1.27 -7.83 10.83
C ARG A 144 2.48 -8.54 11.42
N GLU A 145 2.56 -9.87 11.32
CA GLU A 145 3.69 -10.66 11.84
C GLU A 145 5.00 -10.41 11.10
N ARG A 146 4.91 -10.08 9.81
CA ARG A 146 6.11 -9.76 9.03
C ARG A 146 6.56 -8.31 9.22
N LEU A 147 5.61 -7.38 9.34
CA LEU A 147 5.81 -5.93 9.54
C LEU A 147 5.54 -5.46 10.99
N VAL A 148 5.83 -6.29 12.01
CA VAL A 148 5.45 -6.06 13.43
C VAL A 148 5.73 -4.64 13.91
N ARG A 149 6.92 -4.10 13.64
CA ARG A 149 7.31 -2.77 14.14
C ARG A 149 6.38 -1.65 13.67
N VAL A 150 5.81 -1.77 12.48
CA VAL A 150 5.02 -0.73 11.82
C VAL A 150 3.54 -0.90 12.11
N LEU A 151 3.07 -2.15 12.08
CA LEU A 151 1.64 -2.46 12.10
C LEU A 151 1.09 -2.79 13.48
N THR A 152 1.91 -2.79 14.53
CA THR A 152 1.43 -3.03 15.90
C THR A 152 0.38 -1.99 16.34
N SER A 153 0.51 -0.73 15.91
CA SER A 153 -0.39 0.37 16.28
C SER A 153 -1.33 0.82 15.17
N GLN A 154 -1.27 0.20 13.99
CA GLN A 154 -2.05 0.64 12.82
C GLN A 154 -3.14 -0.38 12.47
N ASN A 155 -4.33 0.11 12.19
CA ASN A 155 -5.38 -0.66 11.53
C ASN A 155 -5.44 -0.32 10.05
N ALA A 156 -5.83 -1.29 9.22
CA ALA A 156 -6.10 -1.03 7.82
C ALA A 156 -7.23 0.01 7.71
N ARG A 157 -7.07 0.94 6.76
CA ARG A 157 -8.02 2.02 6.49
C ARG A 157 -8.01 2.39 5.02
N TRP A 158 -8.94 3.24 4.60
CA TRP A 158 -9.00 3.74 3.24
C TRP A 158 -8.06 4.92 3.01
N PHE A 159 -7.51 5.00 1.81
CA PHE A 159 -6.63 6.07 1.35
C PHE A 159 -6.98 6.47 -0.09
N TYR A 160 -6.82 7.75 -0.41
CA TYR A 160 -6.73 8.21 -1.79
C TYR A 160 -5.36 7.85 -2.37
N SER A 161 -5.30 7.55 -3.66
CA SER A 161 -4.04 7.46 -4.41
C SER A 161 -3.68 8.83 -4.96
N TYR A 162 -2.40 9.18 -4.89
CA TYR A 162 -1.86 10.35 -5.59
C TYR A 162 -1.88 10.18 -7.12
N ILE A 163 -1.73 8.94 -7.59
CA ILE A 163 -1.87 8.60 -9.00
C ILE A 163 -3.34 8.25 -9.24
N GLU A 164 -4.09 9.18 -9.82
CA GLU A 164 -5.41 8.88 -10.37
C GLU A 164 -5.22 8.14 -11.70
N LYS A 165 -5.76 6.92 -11.81
CA LYS A 165 -5.79 6.15 -13.06
C LYS A 165 -7.14 6.34 -13.76
#